data_AF-A0A0G4HHU8-F1
#
_entry.id   AF-A0A0G4HHU8-F1
#
_cell.length_a   1.000
_cell.length_b   1.000
_cell.length_c   1.000
_cell.angle_alpha   90.00
_cell.angle_beta   90.00
_cell.angle_gamma   90.00
#
_symmetry.space_group_name_H-M   'P 1'
#
loop_
_entity.id
_entity.type
_entity.pdbx_description
1 polymer ?
#
loop_
_entity_poly.entity_id
_entity_poly.type
_entity_poly.pdbx_seq_one_letter_code
_entity_poly.pdbx_strand_id
1 'polypeptide(L)'
;MHSDNASNGEIRNVTGVEAKLMQCGAVTRSLTACFRAGRPILSVPPSVSSRTDLPKIEDCPVWKLGEDYPGFLQNYEVRWYGGKPFEKKTCTRFARLWLGIRGQNGNGAICEKPLNVTPTLVALADMPPAIISLHYDQPIQSSSLTWFLKFVQPPDQVRMEWLYLEYELLAASEGYSQQNGTVFDQHGNLIVLSRQNMVYFEP
;
A
#
# COMPACT_ATOMS: atom_id res chain seq x y z
N MET A 1 10.73 27.11 -16.02
CA MET A 1 9.51 27.49 -16.76
C MET A 1 8.40 26.56 -16.33
N HIS A 2 7.35 27.13 -15.73
CA HIS A 2 6.21 26.44 -15.13
C HIS A 2 5.45 25.57 -16.15
N SER A 3 5.05 24.37 -15.72
CA SER A 3 3.99 23.60 -16.40
C SER A 3 3.09 22.95 -15.33
N ASP A 4 2.22 23.77 -14.74
CA ASP A 4 1.02 23.29 -14.08
C ASP A 4 -0.11 23.32 -15.11
N ASN A 5 -0.47 22.16 -15.65
CA ASN A 5 -1.72 21.96 -16.39
C ASN A 5 -2.58 20.96 -15.62
N ALA A 6 -3.14 21.42 -14.51
CA ALA A 6 -4.24 20.74 -13.82
C ALA A 6 -5.55 21.31 -14.37
N SER A 7 -6.26 20.56 -15.23
CA SER A 7 -7.64 20.87 -15.60
C SER A 7 -8.56 20.39 -14.48
N ASN A 8 -8.99 21.30 -13.60
CA ASN A 8 -9.96 21.00 -12.54
C ASN A 8 -11.38 20.97 -13.13
N GLY A 9 -12.06 19.82 -13.06
CA GLY A 9 -13.50 19.73 -13.29
C GLY A 9 -14.24 19.80 -11.96
N GLU A 10 -15.07 20.82 -11.74
CA GLU A 10 -15.95 20.91 -10.58
C GLU A 10 -17.32 20.33 -10.90
N ILE A 11 -17.63 19.17 -10.31
CA ILE A 11 -19.00 18.64 -10.23
C ILE A 11 -19.50 19.02 -8.82
N ARG A 12 -20.75 19.47 -8.67
CA ARG A 12 -21.29 20.05 -7.42
C ARG A 12 -20.84 19.26 -6.16
N ASN A 13 -19.95 19.85 -5.35
CA ASN A 13 -19.33 19.31 -4.12
C ASN A 13 -18.25 18.21 -4.28
N VAL A 14 -17.66 18.03 -5.46
CA VAL A 14 -16.53 17.12 -5.70
C VAL A 14 -15.43 17.88 -6.44
N THR A 15 -14.20 17.74 -5.97
CA THR A 15 -13.01 18.28 -6.63
C THR A 15 -12.27 17.14 -7.30
N GLY A 16 -12.22 17.16 -8.63
CA GLY A 16 -11.36 16.29 -9.43
C GLY A 16 -10.01 16.94 -9.68
N VAL A 17 -8.93 16.18 -9.51
CA VAL A 17 -7.55 16.59 -9.78
C VAL A 17 -6.90 15.57 -10.70
N GLU A 18 -6.26 16.06 -11.76
CA GLU A 18 -5.37 15.26 -12.61
C GLU A 18 -3.94 15.77 -12.41
N ALA A 19 -2.99 14.85 -12.21
CA ALA A 19 -1.58 15.16 -12.09
C ALA A 19 -0.75 14.24 -13.01
N LYS A 20 0.32 14.78 -13.59
CA LYS A 20 1.25 14.04 -14.44
C LYS A 20 2.66 14.23 -13.92
N LEU A 21 3.38 13.13 -13.75
CA LEU A 21 4.81 13.14 -13.46
C LEU A 21 5.56 13.11 -14.79
N MET A 22 6.43 14.09 -15.00
CA MET A 22 7.25 14.23 -16.19
C MET A 22 8.71 13.90 -15.88
N GLN A 23 9.37 13.12 -16.73
CA GLN A 23 10.81 12.89 -16.67
C GLN A 23 11.37 12.92 -18.09
N CYS A 24 12.48 13.64 -18.29
CA CYS A 24 13.12 13.78 -19.60
C CYS A 24 12.15 14.19 -20.74
N GLY A 25 11.16 15.03 -20.43
CA GLY A 25 10.17 15.51 -21.42
C GLY A 25 9.02 14.54 -21.72
N ALA A 26 8.95 13.38 -21.08
CA ALA A 26 7.88 12.40 -21.26
C ALA A 26 7.07 12.19 -19.97
N VAL A 27 5.77 11.90 -20.11
CA VAL A 27 4.93 11.49 -18.98
C VAL A 27 5.36 10.09 -18.54
N THR A 28 5.78 9.94 -17.28
CA THR A 28 6.13 8.64 -16.71
C THR A 28 4.99 8.06 -15.88
N ARG A 29 4.22 8.91 -15.19
CA ARG A 29 3.06 8.50 -14.38
C ARG A 29 1.95 9.52 -14.52
N SER A 30 0.71 9.06 -14.39
CA SER A 30 -0.46 9.92 -14.26
C SER A 30 -1.28 9.49 -13.06
N LEU A 31 -1.94 10.46 -12.43
CA LEU A 31 -2.79 10.28 -11.27
C LEU A 31 -4.08 11.05 -11.53
N THR A 32 -5.21 10.41 -11.22
CA THR A 32 -6.49 11.09 -11.06
C THR A 32 -6.97 10.89 -9.64
N ALA A 33 -7.34 11.97 -8.97
CA ALA A 33 -7.81 11.96 -7.60
C ALA A 33 -9.14 12.71 -7.50
N CYS A 34 -10.05 12.21 -6.67
CA CYS A 34 -11.36 12.80 -6.44
C CYS A 34 -11.55 13.03 -4.94
N PHE A 35 -11.87 14.27 -4.56
CA PHE A 35 -12.01 14.69 -3.17
C PHE A 35 -13.40 15.26 -2.90
N ARG A 36 -13.90 15.02 -1.68
CA ARG A 36 -15.14 15.62 -1.17
C ARG A 36 -15.09 15.65 0.35
N ALA A 37 -15.56 16.75 0.94
CA ALA A 37 -15.72 16.85 2.38
C ALA A 37 -16.74 15.83 2.93
N GLY A 38 -16.41 15.17 4.04
CA GLY A 38 -17.30 14.28 4.77
C GLY A 38 -18.54 15.00 5.30
N ARG A 39 -19.65 14.28 5.47
CA ARG A 39 -20.90 14.79 6.06
C ARG A 39 -21.52 13.72 6.96
N PRO A 40 -22.16 14.08 8.08
CA PRO A 40 -22.81 13.13 8.97
C PRO A 40 -24.14 12.66 8.36
N ILE A 41 -24.06 11.68 7.46
CA ILE A 41 -25.21 11.03 6.81
C ILE A 41 -25.17 9.53 7.09
N LEU A 42 -26.12 8.76 6.55
CA LEU A 42 -26.19 7.29 6.70
C LEU A 42 -24.80 6.65 6.52
N SER A 43 -24.38 5.87 7.51
CA SER A 43 -23.14 5.10 7.49
C SER A 43 -23.48 3.61 7.48
N VAL A 44 -22.82 2.86 6.61
CA VAL A 44 -22.91 1.41 6.54
C VAL A 44 -21.49 0.88 6.75
N PRO A 45 -21.28 -0.06 7.69
CA PRO A 45 -19.95 -0.63 7.90
C PRO A 45 -19.44 -1.33 6.63
N PRO A 46 -18.12 -1.37 6.41
CA PRO A 46 -17.56 -2.06 5.26
C PRO A 46 -17.92 -3.55 5.27
N SER A 47 -18.17 -4.12 4.09
CA SER A 47 -18.45 -5.56 3.93
C SER A 47 -17.21 -6.42 4.21
N VAL A 48 -16.02 -5.85 3.99
CA VAL A 48 -14.78 -6.37 4.57
C VAL A 48 -14.84 -6.00 6.05
N SER A 49 -15.20 -6.98 6.87
CA SER A 49 -15.34 -6.80 8.31
C SER A 49 -14.03 -6.32 8.92
N SER A 50 -14.13 -5.35 9.84
CA SER A 50 -13.04 -5.07 10.77
C SER A 50 -12.55 -6.39 11.37
N ARG A 51 -11.23 -6.58 11.41
CA ARG A 51 -10.61 -7.85 11.80
C ARG A 51 -10.42 -7.88 13.31
N THR A 52 -11.14 -8.76 14.00
CA THR A 52 -10.93 -9.00 15.45
C THR A 52 -9.88 -10.08 15.72
N ASP A 53 -9.38 -10.73 14.66
CA ASP A 53 -8.51 -11.90 14.65
C ASP A 53 -7.10 -11.57 14.11
N LEU A 54 -6.68 -10.31 14.17
CA LEU A 54 -5.34 -9.94 13.74
C LEU A 54 -4.27 -10.64 14.60
N PRO A 55 -3.18 -11.14 13.98
CA PRO A 55 -2.09 -11.73 14.74
C PRO A 55 -1.40 -10.65 15.57
N LYS A 56 -0.91 -10.99 16.76
CA LYS A 56 -0.18 -10.03 17.57
C LYS A 56 1.13 -9.63 16.88
N ILE A 57 1.53 -8.37 17.05
CA ILE A 57 2.73 -7.83 16.41
C ILE A 57 3.99 -8.55 16.90
N GLU A 58 4.02 -8.90 18.20
CA GLU A 58 5.10 -9.63 18.84
C GLU A 58 5.28 -11.07 18.35
N ASP A 59 4.20 -11.69 17.85
CA ASP A 59 4.23 -13.05 17.30
C ASP A 59 4.79 -13.06 15.86
N CYS A 60 4.87 -11.89 15.22
CA CYS A 60 5.41 -11.73 13.87
C CYS A 60 6.90 -11.31 13.95
N PRO A 61 7.84 -12.13 13.47
CA PRO A 61 9.26 -11.81 13.56
C PRO A 61 9.62 -10.62 12.69
N VAL A 62 10.53 -9.77 13.19
CA VAL A 62 11.10 -8.65 12.44
C VAL A 62 11.85 -9.17 11.22
N TRP A 63 11.51 -8.63 10.05
CA TRP A 63 12.25 -8.91 8.83
C TRP A 63 13.60 -8.20 8.87
N LYS A 64 14.67 -9.00 8.95
CA LYS A 64 16.04 -8.52 8.78
C LYS A 64 16.31 -8.30 7.30
N LEU A 65 16.41 -7.03 6.90
CA LEU A 65 16.76 -6.62 5.55
C LEU A 65 18.25 -6.90 5.31
N GLY A 66 18.56 -7.61 4.23
CA GLY A 66 19.94 -7.74 3.72
C GLY A 66 20.36 -6.54 2.86
N GLU A 67 21.60 -6.56 2.37
CA GLU A 67 22.17 -5.46 1.55
C GLU A 67 21.51 -5.33 0.17
N ASP A 68 20.98 -6.41 -0.39
CA ASP A 68 20.39 -6.45 -1.74
C ASP A 68 18.96 -5.87 -1.83
N TYR A 69 18.40 -5.41 -0.70
CA TYR A 69 17.03 -4.90 -0.65
C TYR A 69 16.94 -3.41 -0.99
N PRO A 70 15.80 -2.93 -1.53
CA PRO A 70 15.58 -1.51 -1.78
C PRO A 70 15.82 -0.66 -0.52
N GLY A 71 16.72 0.32 -0.62
CA GLY A 71 17.15 1.13 0.53
C GLY A 71 16.01 1.88 1.24
N PHE A 72 14.88 2.13 0.60
CA PHE A 72 13.73 2.76 1.27
C PHE A 72 13.15 1.92 2.41
N LEU A 73 13.33 0.59 2.37
CA LEU A 73 12.80 -0.34 3.38
C LEU A 73 13.41 -0.10 4.76
N GLN A 74 14.59 0.53 4.86
CA GLN A 74 15.21 0.90 6.13
C GLN A 74 14.37 1.89 6.96
N ASN A 75 13.45 2.63 6.32
CA ASN A 75 12.57 3.56 7.01
C ASN A 75 11.39 2.87 7.72
N TYR A 76 11.28 1.55 7.57
CA TYR A 76 10.15 0.77 8.06
C TYR A 76 10.63 -0.39 8.92
N GLU A 77 9.77 -0.81 9.84
CA GLU A 77 9.81 -2.13 10.43
C GLU A 77 8.74 -2.99 9.79
N VAL A 78 9.18 -4.06 9.14
CA VAL A 78 8.30 -5.02 8.47
C VAL A 78 8.30 -6.32 9.29
N ARG A 79 7.13 -6.84 9.63
CA ARG A 79 6.98 -8.12 10.30
C ARG A 79 5.99 -8.99 9.52
N TRP A 80 6.49 -10.02 8.86
CA TRP A 80 5.67 -10.90 8.04
C TRP A 80 4.89 -11.89 8.92
N TYR A 81 3.59 -11.98 8.67
CA TYR A 81 2.73 -13.04 9.21
C TYR A 81 2.65 -14.23 8.24
N GLY A 82 2.65 -13.97 6.94
CA GLY A 82 2.63 -15.01 5.92
C GLY A 82 2.81 -14.46 4.51
N GLY A 83 3.18 -15.32 3.57
CA GLY A 83 3.44 -14.93 2.17
C GLY A 83 4.60 -13.94 2.04
N LYS A 84 5.70 -14.22 2.76
CA LYS A 84 6.90 -13.40 2.71
C LYS A 84 7.58 -13.56 1.33
N PRO A 85 7.81 -12.47 0.59
CA PRO A 85 8.51 -12.47 -0.68
C PRO A 85 9.94 -12.97 -0.56
N PHE A 86 10.47 -13.52 -1.65
CA PHE A 86 11.87 -13.96 -1.77
C PHE A 86 12.28 -15.11 -0.83
N GLU A 87 11.32 -15.75 -0.17
CA GLU A 87 11.52 -17.07 0.43
C GLU A 87 11.26 -18.17 -0.60
N LYS A 88 11.49 -19.44 -0.22
CA LYS A 88 11.14 -20.58 -1.08
C LYS A 88 9.68 -20.46 -1.51
N LYS A 89 9.40 -20.89 -2.74
CA LYS A 89 8.06 -20.92 -3.31
C LYS A 89 7.04 -21.49 -2.33
N THR A 90 6.05 -20.67 -1.99
CA THR A 90 4.95 -21.05 -1.10
C THR A 90 3.66 -21.33 -1.85
N CYS A 91 3.51 -20.77 -3.07
CA CYS A 91 2.29 -20.82 -3.87
C CYS A 91 1.04 -20.25 -3.17
N THR A 92 1.21 -19.52 -2.06
CA THR A 92 0.09 -18.84 -1.41
C THR A 92 -0.36 -17.66 -2.26
N ARG A 93 -1.66 -17.38 -2.22
CA ARG A 93 -2.23 -16.17 -2.82
C ARG A 93 -2.19 -14.96 -1.90
N PHE A 94 -1.76 -15.13 -0.65
CA PHE A 94 -1.84 -14.06 0.35
C PHE A 94 -0.48 -13.66 0.89
N ALA A 95 -0.23 -12.36 0.92
CA ALA A 95 0.87 -11.72 1.63
C ALA A 95 0.31 -10.87 2.77
N ARG A 96 0.80 -11.12 3.99
CA ARG A 96 0.28 -10.53 5.23
C ARG A 96 1.42 -10.05 6.10
N LEU A 97 1.39 -8.78 6.50
CA LEU A 97 2.45 -8.16 7.27
C LEU A 97 1.93 -7.07 8.20
N TRP A 98 2.64 -6.90 9.32
CA TRP A 98 2.64 -5.66 10.05
C TRP A 98 3.71 -4.72 9.50
N LEU A 99 3.37 -3.44 9.45
CA LEU A 99 4.23 -2.38 8.96
C LEU A 99 4.19 -1.20 9.94
N GLY A 100 5.35 -0.85 10.47
CA GLY A 100 5.56 0.31 11.33
C GLY A 100 6.55 1.26 10.70
N ILE A 101 6.33 2.57 10.83
CA ILE A 101 7.26 3.59 10.34
C ILE A 101 8.33 3.81 11.41
N ARG A 102 9.61 3.79 11.08
CA ARG A 102 10.65 4.11 12.06
C ARG A 102 10.68 5.61 12.35
N GLY A 103 10.78 5.97 13.62
CA GLY A 103 10.99 7.34 14.07
C GLY A 103 12.34 7.89 13.65
N GLN A 104 12.40 9.20 13.39
CA GLN A 104 13.62 9.90 12.98
C GLN A 104 14.54 10.28 14.16
N ASN A 105 14.14 9.95 15.39
CA ASN A 105 14.88 10.23 16.62
C ASN A 105 16.04 9.25 16.88
N GLY A 106 16.28 8.30 15.97
CA GLY A 106 17.43 7.38 16.01
C GLY A 106 17.36 6.29 17.08
N ASN A 107 16.30 6.22 17.89
CA ASN A 107 16.15 5.20 18.93
C ASN A 107 15.47 3.90 18.44
N GLY A 108 15.15 3.83 17.15
CA GLY A 108 14.50 2.68 16.53
C GLY A 108 13.02 2.50 16.86
N ALA A 109 12.42 3.39 17.66
CA ALA A 109 11.00 3.34 17.99
C ALA A 109 10.12 3.61 16.75
N ILE A 110 8.89 3.14 16.81
CA ILE A 110 7.90 3.37 15.78
C ILE A 110 7.33 4.78 15.92
N CYS A 111 7.16 5.46 14.79
CA CYS A 111 6.59 6.80 14.71
C CYS A 111 5.06 6.72 14.84
N GLU A 112 4.54 7.20 15.96
CA GLU A 112 3.09 7.20 16.21
C GLU A 112 2.34 8.22 15.34
N LYS A 113 3.00 9.35 15.04
CA LYS A 113 2.39 10.47 14.32
C LYS A 113 3.35 11.01 13.24
N PRO A 114 3.31 10.46 12.02
CA PRO A 114 4.09 11.00 10.91
C PRO A 114 3.61 12.41 10.54
N LEU A 115 4.53 13.23 10.02
CA LEU A 115 4.27 14.63 9.69
C LEU A 115 3.11 14.80 8.68
N ASN A 116 2.99 13.89 7.70
CA ASN A 116 1.99 13.94 6.64
C ASN A 116 1.28 12.59 6.49
N VAL A 117 0.15 12.39 7.19
CA VAL A 117 -0.54 11.08 7.24
C VAL A 117 -1.00 10.57 5.87
N THR A 118 -1.65 11.40 5.06
CA THR A 118 -2.17 10.99 3.74
C THR A 118 -1.10 10.46 2.78
N PRO A 119 -0.02 11.21 2.44
CA PRO A 119 1.00 10.68 1.54
C PRO A 119 1.77 9.51 2.14
N THR A 120 1.92 9.47 3.47
CA THR A 120 2.49 8.30 4.15
C THR A 120 1.62 7.07 3.95
N LEU A 121 0.30 7.15 4.11
CA LEU A 121 -0.61 6.04 3.83
C LEU A 121 -0.57 5.59 2.38
N VAL A 122 -0.47 6.52 1.42
CA VAL A 122 -0.27 6.19 0.01
C VAL A 122 1.01 5.36 -0.15
N ALA A 123 2.15 5.82 0.38
CA ALA A 123 3.41 5.09 0.27
C ALA A 123 3.36 3.70 0.92
N LEU A 124 2.76 3.59 2.11
CA LEU A 124 2.65 2.32 2.83
C LEU A 124 1.76 1.31 2.09
N ALA A 125 0.69 1.77 1.45
CA ALA A 125 -0.20 0.90 0.68
C ALA A 125 0.43 0.37 -0.63
N ASP A 126 1.63 0.80 -1.01
CA ASP A 126 2.39 0.25 -2.14
C ASP A 126 3.60 -0.59 -1.65
N MET A 127 3.62 -0.97 -0.36
CA MET A 127 4.74 -1.70 0.25
C MET A 127 4.95 -3.13 -0.27
N PRO A 128 3.90 -3.97 -0.43
CA PRO A 128 4.12 -5.34 -0.88
C PRO A 128 4.60 -5.39 -2.34
N PRO A 129 5.55 -6.27 -2.70
CA PRO A 129 5.91 -6.48 -4.10
C PRO A 129 4.75 -7.16 -4.85
N ALA A 130 4.93 -7.44 -6.14
CA ALA A 130 3.96 -8.21 -6.91
C ALA A 130 3.73 -9.60 -6.27
N ILE A 131 2.51 -9.89 -5.82
CA ILE A 131 2.20 -11.10 -5.03
C ILE A 131 2.45 -12.38 -5.83
N ILE A 132 2.37 -12.30 -7.17
CA ILE A 132 2.74 -13.40 -8.07
C ILE A 132 4.17 -13.92 -7.85
N SER A 133 5.08 -13.11 -7.32
CA SER A 133 6.44 -13.55 -6.96
C SER A 133 6.48 -14.71 -5.96
N LEU A 134 5.44 -14.91 -5.15
CA LEU A 134 5.33 -16.03 -4.19
C LEU A 134 5.15 -17.41 -4.86
N HIS A 135 4.89 -17.42 -6.17
CA HIS A 135 4.77 -18.63 -6.99
C HIS A 135 6.07 -19.02 -7.71
N TYR A 136 7.15 -18.25 -7.51
CA TYR A 136 8.47 -18.47 -8.11
C TYR A 136 9.50 -18.85 -7.05
N ASP A 137 10.50 -19.62 -7.46
CA ASP A 137 11.60 -20.05 -6.58
C ASP A 137 12.74 -19.03 -6.49
N GLN A 138 12.72 -18.01 -7.35
CA GLN A 138 13.70 -16.94 -7.42
C GLN A 138 12.98 -15.60 -7.59
N PRO A 139 13.60 -14.47 -7.17
CA PRO A 139 13.08 -13.14 -7.47
C PRO A 139 12.84 -12.97 -8.97
N ILE A 140 11.67 -12.43 -9.33
CA ILE A 140 11.33 -12.09 -10.72
C ILE A 140 11.22 -10.58 -10.87
N GLN A 141 11.47 -10.09 -12.08
CA GLN A 141 11.21 -8.70 -12.39
C GLN A 141 9.71 -8.45 -12.47
N SER A 142 9.26 -7.35 -11.89
CA SER A 142 7.86 -6.94 -11.94
C SER A 142 7.73 -5.42 -11.85
N SER A 143 6.59 -4.88 -12.33
CA SER A 143 6.32 -3.45 -12.30
C SER A 143 4.83 -3.14 -12.24
N SER A 144 4.47 -2.02 -11.61
CA SER A 144 3.09 -1.54 -11.53
C SER A 144 2.62 -0.95 -12.84
N LEU A 145 1.44 -1.37 -13.32
CA LEU A 145 0.78 -0.77 -14.47
C LEU A 145 -0.26 0.25 -14.03
N THR A 146 -1.22 -0.18 -13.22
CA THR A 146 -2.32 0.66 -12.74
C THR A 146 -2.57 0.38 -11.28
N TRP A 147 -2.86 1.42 -10.52
CA TRP A 147 -3.12 1.31 -9.10
C TRP A 147 -4.28 2.22 -8.71
N PHE A 148 -5.22 1.66 -7.95
CA PHE A 148 -6.37 2.36 -7.42
C PHE A 148 -6.34 2.27 -5.89
N LEU A 149 -6.47 3.42 -5.24
CA LEU A 149 -6.45 3.55 -3.80
C LEU A 149 -7.69 4.29 -3.32
N LYS A 150 -8.33 3.75 -2.28
CA LYS A 150 -9.46 4.39 -1.61
C LYS A 150 -9.24 4.42 -0.11
N PHE A 151 -9.38 5.61 0.48
CA PHE A 151 -9.50 5.79 1.91
C PHE A 151 -10.93 5.49 2.36
N VAL A 152 -11.08 4.58 3.33
CA VAL A 152 -12.40 4.19 3.89
C VAL A 152 -12.82 5.16 4.98
N GLN A 153 -11.86 5.76 5.68
CA GLN A 153 -12.06 6.82 6.65
C GLN A 153 -11.15 8.03 6.35
N PRO A 154 -11.43 9.21 6.93
CA PRO A 154 -10.58 10.38 6.77
C PRO A 154 -9.12 10.06 7.17
N PRO A 155 -8.12 10.30 6.30
CA PRO A 155 -6.73 9.96 6.58
C PRO A 155 -6.18 10.59 7.87
N ASP A 156 -6.63 11.80 8.22
CA ASP A 156 -6.22 12.52 9.43
C ASP A 156 -6.71 11.89 10.74
N GLN A 157 -7.65 10.94 10.67
CA GLN A 157 -8.17 10.18 11.81
C GLN A 157 -7.48 8.82 11.97
N VAL A 158 -6.58 8.46 11.05
CA VAL A 158 -5.91 7.17 11.07
C VAL A 158 -4.82 7.15 12.13
N ARG A 159 -4.80 6.07 12.92
CA ARG A 159 -3.72 5.73 13.84
C ARG A 159 -2.59 5.06 13.07
N MET A 160 -1.38 5.62 13.14
CA MET A 160 -0.27 5.31 12.24
C MET A 160 0.83 4.47 12.88
N GLU A 161 0.68 4.04 14.15
CA GLU A 161 1.72 3.28 14.85
C GLU A 161 2.02 1.97 14.09
N TRP A 162 1.01 1.12 13.95
CA TRP A 162 1.12 -0.16 13.27
C TRP A 162 -0.04 -0.35 12.32
N LEU A 163 0.29 -0.66 11.07
CA LEU A 163 -0.67 -1.02 10.04
C LEU A 163 -0.51 -2.49 9.68
N TYR A 164 -1.63 -3.19 9.60
CA TYR A 164 -1.67 -4.55 9.08
C TYR A 164 -2.09 -4.51 7.61
N LEU A 165 -1.24 -5.03 6.74
CA LEU A 165 -1.49 -5.12 5.31
C LEU A 165 -1.79 -6.57 4.95
N GLU A 166 -2.90 -6.80 4.25
CA GLU A 166 -3.26 -8.09 3.67
C GLU A 166 -3.52 -7.90 2.17
N TYR A 167 -2.70 -8.58 1.36
CA TYR A 167 -2.77 -8.53 -0.10
C TYR A 167 -3.05 -9.92 -0.64
N GLU A 168 -3.95 -9.99 -1.62
CA GLU A 168 -4.39 -11.20 -2.28
C GLU A 168 -4.11 -11.14 -3.78
N LEU A 169 -3.47 -12.18 -4.31
CA LEU A 169 -3.35 -12.43 -5.74
C LEU A 169 -4.65 -13.04 -6.29
N LEU A 170 -5.41 -12.24 -7.03
CA LEU A 170 -6.67 -12.66 -7.62
C LEU A 170 -6.46 -13.55 -8.85
N ALA A 171 -5.60 -13.13 -9.76
CA ALA A 171 -5.31 -13.83 -10.99
C ALA A 171 -3.94 -13.42 -11.54
N ALA A 172 -3.37 -14.31 -12.34
CA ALA A 172 -2.15 -14.06 -13.10
C ALA A 172 -2.17 -14.90 -14.39
N SER A 173 -1.86 -14.27 -15.52
CA SER A 173 -1.81 -14.90 -16.84
C SER A 173 -1.12 -13.95 -17.83
N GLU A 174 -0.44 -14.50 -18.84
CA GLU A 174 0.20 -13.73 -19.92
C GLU A 174 1.16 -12.61 -19.43
N GLY A 175 1.82 -12.80 -18.29
CA GLY A 175 2.72 -11.80 -17.70
C GLY A 175 2.01 -10.66 -16.96
N TYR A 176 0.70 -10.73 -16.75
CA TYR A 176 -0.08 -9.77 -15.95
C TYR A 176 -0.62 -10.42 -14.70
N SER A 177 -0.63 -9.69 -13.59
CA SER A 177 -1.26 -10.12 -12.35
C SER A 177 -2.15 -9.04 -11.74
N GLN A 178 -3.19 -9.47 -11.04
CA GLN A 178 -4.14 -8.60 -10.36
C GLN A 178 -4.09 -8.89 -8.86
N GLN A 179 -3.92 -7.85 -8.06
CA GLN A 179 -3.88 -7.95 -6.61
C GLN A 179 -4.80 -6.94 -5.93
N ASN A 180 -5.50 -7.41 -4.90
CA ASN A 180 -6.27 -6.58 -3.99
C ASN A 180 -5.52 -6.43 -2.67
N GLY A 181 -5.55 -5.25 -2.09
CA GLY A 181 -4.96 -4.96 -0.79
C GLY A 181 -5.99 -4.37 0.16
N THR A 182 -5.87 -4.74 1.43
CA THR A 182 -6.58 -4.12 2.55
C THR A 182 -5.56 -3.70 3.59
N VAL A 183 -5.76 -2.51 4.16
CA VAL A 183 -4.92 -1.99 5.23
C VAL A 183 -5.79 -1.74 6.45
N PHE A 184 -5.38 -2.30 7.58
CA PHE A 184 -6.04 -2.14 8.86
C PHE A 184 -5.12 -1.41 9.84
N ASP A 185 -5.68 -0.68 10.80
CA ASP A 185 -4.91 -0.26 11.97
C ASP A 185 -4.73 -1.44 12.96
N GLN A 186 -3.95 -1.20 14.01
CA GLN A 186 -3.71 -2.21 15.06
C GLN A 186 -4.96 -2.68 15.83
N HIS A 187 -6.09 -1.99 15.69
CA HIS A 187 -7.37 -2.36 16.29
C HIS A 187 -8.28 -3.10 15.31
N GLY A 188 -7.81 -3.36 14.09
CA GLY A 188 -8.57 -4.05 13.05
C GLY A 188 -9.53 -3.16 12.28
N ASN A 189 -9.48 -1.83 12.43
CA ASN A 189 -10.32 -0.94 11.64
C ASN A 189 -9.79 -0.85 10.21
N LEU A 190 -10.67 -1.00 9.22
CA LEU A 190 -10.31 -0.90 7.82
C LEU A 190 -10.03 0.56 7.43
N ILE A 191 -8.82 0.81 6.91
CA ILE A 191 -8.31 2.14 6.59
C ILE A 191 -8.31 2.39 5.09
N VAL A 192 -7.76 1.44 4.33
CA VAL A 192 -7.50 1.58 2.90
C VAL A 192 -7.94 0.32 2.16
N LEU A 193 -8.50 0.55 0.97
CA LEU A 193 -8.68 -0.46 -0.06
C LEU A 193 -7.75 -0.14 -1.24
N SER A 194 -6.99 -1.13 -1.66
CA SER A 194 -6.01 -1.06 -2.74
C SER A 194 -6.36 -2.06 -3.84
N ARG A 195 -6.22 -1.69 -5.11
CA ARG A 195 -6.31 -2.60 -6.25
C ARG A 195 -5.22 -2.27 -7.24
N GLN A 196 -4.43 -3.26 -7.61
CA GLN A 196 -3.27 -3.05 -8.47
C GLN A 196 -3.21 -4.10 -9.56
N ASN A 197 -2.90 -3.65 -10.77
CA ASN A 197 -2.48 -4.51 -11.86
C ASN A 197 -0.98 -4.36 -12.04
N MET A 198 -0.30 -5.49 -12.12
CA MET A 198 1.14 -5.57 -12.23
C MET A 198 1.51 -6.35 -13.49
N VAL A 199 2.67 -6.07 -14.04
CA VAL A 199 3.35 -6.94 -15.02
C VAL A 199 4.48 -7.67 -14.33
N TYR A 200 4.75 -8.89 -14.77
CA TYR A 200 5.87 -9.69 -14.34
C TYR A 200 6.54 -10.35 -15.54
N PHE A 201 7.84 -10.57 -15.41
CA PHE A 201 8.68 -11.10 -16.47
C PHE A 201 9.35 -12.37 -15.96
N GLU A 202 9.22 -13.44 -16.75
CA GLU A 202 9.97 -14.66 -16.49
C GLU A 202 11.42 -14.48 -17.00
N PRO A 203 12.40 -15.10 -16.32
CA PRO A 203 13.79 -15.12 -16.78
C PRO A 203 13.98 -15.70 -18.18
#